data_AF-A0ABD2Q2Z6-F1
#
_entry.id   AF-A0ABD2Q2Z6-F1
#
_cell.length_a   1.000
_cell.length_b   1.000
_cell.length_c   1.000
_cell.angle_alpha   90.00
_cell.angle_beta   90.00
_cell.angle_gamma   90.00
#
_symmetry.space_group_name_H-M   'P 1'
#
loop_
_entity.id
_entity.type
_entity.pdbx_description
1 polymer ?
#
loop_
_entity_poly.entity_id
_entity_poly.type
_entity_poly.pdbx_seq_one_letter_code
_entity_poly.pdbx_strand_id
1 'polypeptide(L)'
;MSCENADRGRKPEKNKKYVKLKCRDCLVNRFYQQQLPACTPVVTVRNAYPFCLFVGIIFIALGAWFLSVSKNLFEVEIPYTHCESSTQGLCSELVKNPSRKPTDPPCQCRQSFTIDSNIAGPVYVYYGLTNFYQNHRRYVRSRDDNQLNGQDVTLSTSCDPFRVLNVDGKEVRFSD
;
A
#
# COMPACT_ATOMS: atom_id res chain seq x y z
N MET A 1 -32.52 21.82 -18.07
CA MET A 1 -31.76 20.82 -18.84
C MET A 1 -32.45 20.71 -20.17
N SER A 2 -31.97 21.44 -21.18
CA SER A 2 -32.62 21.53 -22.49
C SER A 2 -31.52 21.47 -23.55
N CYS A 3 -31.67 20.55 -24.51
CA CYS A 3 -30.83 20.47 -25.71
C CYS A 3 -31.63 21.11 -26.84
N GLU A 4 -31.14 22.23 -27.38
CA GLU A 4 -31.76 22.93 -28.49
C GLU A 4 -30.92 22.73 -29.76
N ASN A 5 -31.55 22.25 -30.83
CA ASN A 5 -30.90 21.90 -32.10
C ASN A 5 -30.79 23.13 -33.01
N ALA A 6 -29.60 23.41 -33.52
CA ALA A 6 -29.33 24.46 -34.49
C ALA A 6 -29.39 23.91 -35.92
N ASP A 7 -30.45 24.22 -36.66
CA ASP A 7 -30.55 23.97 -38.09
C ASP A 7 -30.34 25.30 -38.85
N ARG A 8 -29.32 25.36 -39.72
CA ARG A 8 -29.00 26.56 -40.54
C ARG A 8 -28.94 26.15 -42.01
N GLY A 9 -29.94 26.57 -42.77
CA GLY A 9 -30.11 26.24 -44.19
C GLY A 9 -29.11 26.90 -45.13
N ARG A 10 -28.91 26.27 -46.30
CA ARG A 10 -28.44 26.89 -47.54
C ARG A 10 -28.87 26.05 -48.76
N LYS A 11 -29.49 26.69 -49.76
CA LYS A 11 -29.94 26.08 -51.04
C LYS A 11 -28.75 25.65 -51.93
N PRO A 12 -28.90 24.67 -52.84
CA PRO A 12 -27.82 24.20 -53.70
C PRO A 12 -27.76 24.97 -55.04
N GLU A 13 -26.55 25.22 -55.54
CA GLU A 13 -26.27 25.70 -56.90
C GLU A 13 -25.59 24.60 -57.71
N LYS A 14 -25.93 24.51 -59.00
CA LYS A 14 -25.68 23.36 -59.89
C LYS A 14 -24.27 23.36 -60.52
N ASN A 15 -23.83 22.14 -60.83
CA ASN A 15 -22.88 21.76 -61.91
C ASN A 15 -21.36 21.88 -61.66
N LYS A 16 -20.77 20.80 -61.12
CA LYS A 16 -19.42 20.29 -61.48
C LYS A 16 -19.41 18.75 -61.42
N LYS A 17 -18.99 18.08 -62.50
CA LYS A 17 -18.80 16.61 -62.56
C LYS A 17 -17.53 16.25 -61.78
N TYR A 18 -17.69 15.68 -60.58
CA TYR A 18 -16.60 15.05 -59.84
C TYR A 18 -16.59 13.55 -60.15
N VAL A 19 -15.46 13.02 -60.60
CA VAL A 19 -15.22 11.57 -60.67
C VAL A 19 -15.28 11.05 -59.24
N LYS A 20 -16.34 10.32 -58.93
CA LYS A 20 -16.64 9.80 -57.59
C LYS A 20 -15.67 8.66 -57.31
N LEU A 21 -14.53 8.96 -56.69
CA LEU A 21 -13.66 7.92 -56.12
C LEU A 21 -14.50 7.17 -55.08
N LYS A 22 -14.88 5.94 -55.41
CA LYS A 22 -15.81 5.13 -54.62
C LYS A 22 -15.04 4.60 -53.41
N CYS A 23 -15.10 5.28 -52.26
CA CYS A 23 -14.75 4.66 -50.97
C CYS A 23 -15.66 3.43 -50.86
N ARG A 24 -15.11 2.22 -51.11
CA ARG A 24 -15.83 0.97 -50.81
C ARG A 24 -15.80 0.84 -49.29
N ASP A 25 -16.94 1.20 -48.72
CA ASP A 25 -17.32 1.00 -47.32
C ASP A 25 -16.40 1.68 -46.31
N CYS A 26 -16.34 3.01 -46.41
CA CYS A 26 -16.13 3.84 -45.23
C CYS A 26 -17.24 3.45 -44.22
N LEU A 27 -16.96 2.55 -43.26
CA LEU A 27 -17.92 2.08 -42.25
C LEU A 27 -18.55 3.29 -41.56
N VAL A 28 -19.79 3.61 -41.93
CA VAL A 28 -20.55 4.74 -41.39
C VAL A 28 -21.09 4.36 -40.02
N ASN A 29 -20.18 4.21 -39.07
CA ASN A 29 -20.45 3.78 -37.71
C ASN A 29 -20.05 4.94 -36.78
N ARG A 30 -20.98 5.35 -35.90
CA ARG A 30 -20.79 6.48 -34.96
C ARG A 30 -19.54 6.34 -34.07
N PHE A 31 -19.10 5.10 -33.82
CA PHE A 31 -17.88 4.79 -33.09
C PHE A 31 -16.62 5.25 -33.84
N TYR A 32 -16.44 4.85 -35.11
CA TYR A 32 -15.28 5.24 -35.92
C TYR A 32 -15.31 6.72 -36.32
N GLN A 33 -16.48 7.35 -36.28
CA GLN A 33 -16.68 8.77 -36.58
C GLN A 33 -16.57 9.67 -35.34
N GLN A 34 -16.32 9.09 -34.15
CA GLN A 34 -16.26 9.81 -32.87
C GLN A 34 -17.52 10.65 -32.59
N GLN A 35 -18.68 10.18 -33.03
CA GLN A 35 -20.00 10.80 -32.83
C GLN A 35 -20.88 9.95 -31.89
N LEU A 36 -20.25 9.30 -30.92
CA LEU A 36 -20.99 8.66 -29.84
C LEU A 36 -21.71 9.72 -29.01
N PRO A 37 -22.91 9.44 -28.50
CA PRO A 37 -23.58 10.35 -27.58
C PRO A 37 -22.70 10.53 -26.35
N ALA A 38 -22.16 11.73 -26.18
CA ALA A 38 -21.33 12.10 -25.05
C ALA A 38 -22.05 13.19 -24.25
N CYS A 39 -22.31 12.92 -22.97
CA CYS A 39 -22.62 13.99 -22.03
C CYS A 39 -21.31 14.62 -21.59
N THR A 40 -21.04 15.85 -22.02
CA THR A 40 -19.87 16.63 -21.59
C THR A 40 -20.28 17.55 -20.43
N PRO A 41 -19.97 17.19 -19.17
CA PRO A 41 -20.35 18.04 -18.04
C PRO A 41 -19.49 19.31 -18.05
N VAL A 42 -20.13 20.47 -18.20
CA VAL A 42 -19.47 21.76 -18.03
C VAL A 42 -19.59 22.15 -16.55
N VAL A 43 -18.47 22.06 -15.83
CA VAL A 43 -18.40 22.43 -14.41
C VAL A 43 -18.38 23.96 -14.31
N THR A 44 -19.54 24.54 -14.03
CA THR A 44 -19.70 25.98 -13.76
C THR A 44 -19.85 26.22 -12.26
N VAL A 45 -19.46 27.41 -11.79
CA VAL A 45 -19.52 27.80 -10.36
C VAL A 45 -20.92 27.58 -9.77
N ARG A 46 -21.96 27.83 -10.56
CA ARG A 46 -23.37 27.65 -10.19
C ARG A 46 -23.73 26.20 -9.83
N ASN A 47 -23.08 25.22 -10.46
CA ASN A 47 -23.33 23.79 -10.22
C ASN A 47 -22.29 23.17 -9.27
N ALA A 48 -21.05 23.65 -9.30
CA ALA A 48 -19.96 23.15 -8.45
C ALA A 48 -20.13 23.56 -6.98
N TYR A 49 -20.58 24.79 -6.70
CA TYR A 49 -20.75 25.29 -5.33
C TYR A 49 -21.67 24.40 -4.45
N PRO A 50 -22.93 24.10 -4.85
CA PRO A 50 -23.81 23.27 -4.03
C PRO A 50 -23.29 21.83 -3.89
N PHE A 51 -22.65 21.29 -4.93
CA PHE A 51 -22.03 19.96 -4.88
C PHE A 51 -20.90 19.90 -3.85
N CYS A 52 -19.98 20.88 -3.87
CA CYS A 52 -18.90 20.97 -2.90
C CYS A 52 -19.41 21.15 -1.46
N LEU A 53 -20.45 21.96 -1.25
CA LEU A 53 -21.07 22.11 0.08
C LEU A 53 -21.66 20.80 0.60
N PHE A 54 -22.36 20.06 -0.25
CA PHE A 54 -22.95 18.78 0.12
C PHE A 54 -21.89 17.76 0.53
N VAL A 55 -20.84 17.61 -0.29
CA VAL A 55 -19.70 16.71 0.03
C VAL A 55 -18.98 17.18 1.29
N GLY A 56 -18.82 18.49 1.48
CA GLY A 56 -18.21 19.07 2.67
C GLY A 56 -18.96 18.72 3.95
N ILE A 57 -20.29 18.82 3.96
CA ILE A 57 -21.12 18.44 5.13
C ILE A 57 -20.93 16.96 5.47
N ILE A 58 -20.91 16.08 4.45
CA ILE A 58 -20.68 14.64 4.65
C ILE A 58 -19.30 14.41 5.27
N PHE A 59 -18.26 15.05 4.75
CA PHE A 59 -16.89 14.88 5.27
C PHE A 59 -16.71 15.44 6.68
N ILE A 60 -17.41 16.51 7.04
CA ILE A 60 -17.40 17.02 8.42
C ILE A 60 -18.05 16.00 9.37
N ALA A 61 -19.19 15.42 9.00
CA ALA A 61 -19.86 14.42 9.82
C ALA A 61 -19.00 13.15 9.98
N LEU A 62 -18.44 12.64 8.89
CA LEU A 62 -17.54 11.48 8.92
C LEU A 62 -16.24 11.77 9.69
N GLY A 63 -15.67 12.96 9.53
CA GLY A 63 -14.48 13.39 10.26
C GLY A 63 -14.72 13.46 11.77
N ALA A 64 -15.86 14.02 12.20
CA ALA A 64 -16.25 14.05 13.60
C ALA A 64 -16.44 12.63 14.17
N TRP A 65 -17.07 11.74 13.39
CA TRP A 65 -17.23 10.34 13.75
C TRP A 65 -15.88 9.62 13.92
N PHE A 66 -14.99 9.70 12.94
CA PHE A 66 -13.66 9.07 13.03
C PHE A 66 -12.81 9.64 14.17
N LEU A 67 -12.88 10.95 14.41
CA LEU A 67 -12.17 11.58 15.52
C LEU A 67 -12.66 11.07 16.88
N SER A 68 -13.97 10.85 17.02
CA SER A 68 -14.54 10.26 18.24
C SER A 68 -14.02 8.84 18.45
N VAL A 69 -14.03 8.00 17.40
CA VAL A 69 -13.54 6.62 17.48
C VAL A 69 -12.04 6.57 17.81
N SER A 70 -11.22 7.38 17.14
CA SER A 70 -9.77 7.39 17.36
C SER A 70 -9.38 7.80 18.78
N LYS A 71 -10.14 8.69 19.42
CA LYS A 71 -9.87 9.12 20.81
C LYS A 71 -10.26 8.07 21.86
N ASN A 72 -11.14 7.13 21.50
CA ASN A 72 -11.55 6.05 22.39
C ASN A 72 -10.60 4.84 22.36
N LEU A 73 -9.61 4.83 21.46
CA LEU A 73 -8.59 3.79 21.41
C LEU A 73 -7.54 4.04 22.49
N PHE A 74 -7.31 3.03 23.32
CA PHE A 74 -6.26 3.04 24.33
C PHE A 74 -4.97 2.43 23.75
N GLU A 75 -3.88 3.20 23.75
CA GLU A 75 -2.58 2.79 23.23
C GLU A 75 -1.47 3.20 24.22
N VAL A 76 -0.54 2.28 24.47
CA VAL A 76 0.65 2.52 25.30
C VAL A 76 1.86 2.05 24.51
N GLU A 77 2.74 2.99 24.16
CA GLU A 77 4.00 2.71 23.49
C GLU A 77 5.16 2.83 24.48
N ILE A 78 5.99 1.79 24.55
CA ILE A 78 7.10 1.71 25.49
C ILE A 78 8.39 1.44 24.72
N PRO A 79 9.29 2.45 24.56
CA PRO A 79 10.56 2.26 23.90
C PRO A 79 11.51 1.47 24.79
N TYR A 80 11.99 0.32 24.31
CA TYR A 80 12.90 -0.57 25.06
C TYR A 80 14.32 -0.62 24.46
N THR A 81 14.65 0.27 23.52
CA THR A 81 15.97 0.29 22.83
C THR A 81 17.14 0.45 23.80
N HIS A 82 16.99 1.33 24.80
CA HIS A 82 18.04 1.63 25.80
C HIS A 82 17.77 0.93 27.13
N CYS A 83 17.23 -0.29 27.07
CA CYS A 83 16.96 -1.02 28.30
C CYS A 83 18.25 -1.54 28.94
N GLU A 84 18.37 -1.32 30.24
CA GLU A 84 19.47 -1.76 31.07
C GLU A 84 19.11 -3.06 31.81
N SER A 85 20.03 -4.02 31.78
CA SER A 85 19.95 -5.22 32.60
C SER A 85 20.66 -4.97 33.93
N SER A 86 20.07 -5.46 35.03
CA SER A 86 20.58 -5.27 36.40
C SER A 86 22.02 -5.77 36.62
N THR A 87 22.55 -6.61 35.74
CA THR A 87 23.87 -7.24 35.88
C THR A 87 24.84 -6.92 34.74
N GLN A 88 24.36 -6.40 33.61
CA GLN A 88 25.11 -6.39 32.34
C GLN A 88 25.14 -5.02 31.65
N GLY A 89 24.49 -3.99 32.17
CA GLY A 89 24.43 -2.67 31.53
C GLY A 89 23.45 -2.64 30.34
N LEU A 90 23.68 -1.77 29.36
CA LEU A 90 22.76 -1.57 28.22
C LEU A 90 22.73 -2.78 27.28
N CYS A 91 21.57 -3.42 27.15
CA CYS A 91 21.42 -4.60 26.29
C CYS A 91 21.72 -4.29 24.81
N SER A 92 21.46 -3.06 24.35
CA SER A 92 21.76 -2.64 22.98
C SER A 92 23.24 -2.69 22.62
N GLU A 93 24.12 -2.45 23.59
CA GLU A 93 25.57 -2.47 23.39
C GLU A 93 26.09 -3.91 23.42
N LEU A 94 25.51 -4.74 24.29
CA LEU A 94 25.85 -6.16 24.38
C LEU A 94 25.55 -6.91 23.09
N VAL A 95 24.39 -6.66 22.47
CA VAL A 95 24.01 -7.32 21.21
C VAL A 95 24.85 -6.85 20.03
N LYS A 96 25.34 -5.60 20.05
CA LYS A 96 26.25 -5.08 19.03
C LYS A 96 27.68 -5.59 19.18
N ASN A 97 28.04 -6.18 20.32
CA ASN A 97 29.40 -6.62 20.57
C ASN A 97 29.71 -7.89 19.74
N PRO A 98 30.67 -7.82 18.79
CA PRO A 98 31.01 -8.96 17.92
C PRO A 98 31.66 -10.13 18.66
N SER A 99 32.16 -9.91 19.88
CA SER A 99 32.76 -10.96 20.72
C SER A 99 31.71 -11.81 21.44
N ARG A 100 30.43 -11.40 21.42
CA ARG A 100 29.35 -12.11 22.11
C ARG A 100 28.97 -13.36 21.35
N LYS A 101 29.02 -14.50 22.04
CA LYS A 101 28.68 -15.81 21.47
C LYS A 101 27.20 -16.14 21.74
N PRO A 102 26.56 -16.98 20.90
CA PRO A 102 25.21 -17.49 21.15
C PRO A 102 25.09 -18.26 22.48
N THR A 103 26.20 -18.76 23.01
CA THR A 103 26.30 -19.46 24.29
C THR A 103 26.31 -18.53 25.51
N ASP A 104 26.49 -17.23 25.33
CA ASP A 104 26.49 -16.27 26.44
C ASP A 104 25.06 -16.06 27.01
N PRO A 105 24.91 -15.82 28.33
CA PRO A 105 23.59 -15.67 28.95
C PRO A 105 22.84 -14.47 28.39
N PRO A 106 21.57 -14.60 27.95
CA PRO A 106 20.83 -13.54 27.27
C PRO A 106 20.64 -12.30 28.17
N CYS A 107 20.73 -11.11 27.57
CA CYS A 107 20.46 -9.86 28.29
C CYS A 107 18.96 -9.74 28.55
N GLN A 108 18.54 -9.87 29.82
CA GLN A 108 17.13 -9.76 30.20
C GLN A 108 16.81 -8.32 30.61
N CYS A 109 15.88 -7.71 29.88
CA CYS A 109 15.31 -6.40 30.17
C CYS A 109 13.94 -6.57 30.83
N ARG A 110 13.67 -5.85 31.92
CA ARG A 110 12.32 -5.77 32.53
C ARG A 110 11.87 -4.33 32.58
N GLN A 111 10.79 -4.02 31.88
CA GLN A 111 10.20 -2.70 31.86
C GLN A 111 8.87 -2.72 32.61
N SER A 112 8.80 -2.01 33.74
CA SER A 112 7.55 -1.80 34.47
C SER A 112 6.84 -0.56 33.91
N PHE A 113 5.53 -0.67 33.74
CA PHE A 113 4.66 0.44 33.36
C PHE A 113 3.32 0.30 34.09
N THR A 114 2.63 1.42 34.28
CA THR A 114 1.30 1.48 34.90
C THR A 114 0.25 1.84 33.86
N ILE A 115 -0.95 1.31 34.05
CA ILE A 115 -2.10 1.56 33.19
C ILE A 115 -3.13 2.29 34.05
N ASP A 116 -3.30 3.58 33.83
CA ASP A 116 -4.14 4.44 34.68
C ASP A 116 -5.65 4.29 34.38
N SER A 117 -6.02 3.64 33.28
CA SER A 117 -7.40 3.51 32.83
C SER A 117 -7.79 2.05 32.56
N ASN A 118 -9.06 1.72 32.78
CA ASN A 118 -9.56 0.36 32.58
C ASN A 118 -9.73 0.06 31.08
N ILE A 119 -9.16 -1.07 30.62
CA ILE A 119 -9.25 -1.51 29.23
C ILE A 119 -10.49 -2.40 29.09
N ALA A 120 -11.56 -1.87 28.49
CA ALA A 120 -12.82 -2.58 28.35
C ALA A 120 -12.82 -3.67 27.25
N GLY A 121 -11.78 -3.75 26.41
CA GLY A 121 -11.71 -4.60 25.23
C GLY A 121 -10.51 -5.57 25.20
N PRO A 122 -10.37 -6.36 24.12
CA PRO A 122 -9.24 -7.27 23.97
C PRO A 122 -7.92 -6.50 23.85
N VAL A 123 -6.87 -7.04 24.49
CA VAL A 123 -5.53 -6.45 24.49
C VAL A 123 -4.68 -7.10 23.40
N TYR A 124 -4.01 -6.27 22.61
CA TYR A 124 -3.03 -6.70 21.60
C TYR A 124 -1.67 -6.11 21.95
N VAL A 125 -0.61 -6.90 21.75
CA VAL A 125 0.77 -6.48 21.99
C VAL A 125 1.53 -6.51 20.68
N TYR A 126 2.16 -5.39 20.34
CA TYR A 126 2.95 -5.23 19.13
C TYR A 126 4.38 -4.84 19.49
N TYR A 127 5.33 -5.25 18.64
CA TYR A 127 6.70 -4.76 18.70
C TYR A 127 6.94 -3.81 17.52
N GLY A 128 7.46 -2.62 17.82
CA GLY A 128 7.79 -1.60 16.82
C GLY A 128 9.28 -1.63 16.49
N LEU A 129 9.62 -1.62 15.20
CA LEU A 129 11.00 -1.46 14.73
C LEU A 129 11.10 -0.20 13.88
N THR A 130 12.00 0.71 14.25
CA THR A 130 12.31 1.90 13.46
C THR A 130 13.60 1.69 12.68
N ASN A 131 13.75 2.38 11.55
CA ASN A 131 14.92 2.26 10.66
C ASN A 131 15.18 0.83 10.15
N PHE A 132 14.14 0.01 10.01
CA PHE A 132 14.22 -1.34 9.47
C PHE A 132 13.47 -1.46 8.14
N TYR A 133 14.22 -1.62 7.03
CA TYR A 133 13.68 -1.54 5.66
C TYR A 133 13.18 -2.90 5.13
N GLN A 134 12.10 -3.42 5.71
CA GLN A 134 11.48 -4.69 5.25
C GLN A 134 10.93 -4.61 3.82
N ASN A 135 10.60 -3.41 3.34
CA ASN A 135 10.04 -3.19 2.00
C ASN A 135 11.08 -3.20 0.88
N HIS A 136 12.37 -3.38 1.18
CA HIS A 136 13.40 -3.43 0.16
C HIS A 136 13.20 -4.62 -0.78
N ARG A 137 13.20 -4.39 -2.11
CA ARG A 137 12.85 -5.41 -3.12
C ARG A 137 13.59 -6.75 -2.94
N ARG A 138 14.90 -6.71 -2.62
CA ARG A 138 15.68 -7.95 -2.39
C ARG A 138 15.29 -8.64 -1.10
N TYR A 139 14.98 -7.89 -0.04
CA TYR A 139 14.56 -8.45 1.25
C TYR A 139 13.23 -9.19 1.12
N VAL A 140 12.23 -8.55 0.50
CA VAL A 140 10.90 -9.14 0.26
C VAL A 140 10.98 -10.41 -0.59
N ARG A 141 11.91 -10.46 -1.56
CA ARG A 141 12.10 -11.61 -2.45
C ARG A 141 12.90 -12.76 -1.81
N SER A 142 13.61 -12.51 -0.72
CA SER A 142 14.52 -13.47 -0.10
C SER A 142 13.80 -14.48 0.80
N ARG A 143 12.82 -15.18 0.24
CA ARG A 143 12.06 -16.27 0.89
C ARG A 143 11.64 -17.32 -0.14
N ASP A 144 11.37 -18.53 0.34
CA ASP A 144 10.87 -19.62 -0.50
C ASP A 144 9.49 -20.06 0.00
N ASP A 145 8.45 -19.78 -0.80
CA ASP A 145 7.07 -20.03 -0.40
C ASP A 145 6.76 -21.54 -0.32
N ASN A 146 7.44 -22.39 -1.10
CA ASN A 146 7.25 -23.85 -1.05
C ASN A 146 7.88 -24.45 0.21
N GLN A 147 9.05 -23.94 0.61
CA GLN A 147 9.67 -24.28 1.90
C GLN A 147 8.78 -23.84 3.07
N LEU A 148 8.22 -22.61 3.03
CA LEU A 148 7.30 -22.12 4.06
C LEU A 148 6.00 -22.93 4.13
N ASN A 149 5.62 -23.56 3.02
CA ASN A 149 4.50 -24.51 2.94
C ASN A 149 4.89 -25.95 3.37
N GLY A 150 6.13 -26.17 3.83
CA GLY A 150 6.60 -27.45 4.34
C GLY A 150 6.94 -28.49 3.28
N GLN A 151 7.12 -28.10 2.02
CA GLN A 151 7.52 -29.01 0.95
C GLN A 151 9.04 -29.20 0.93
N ASP A 152 9.49 -30.44 0.72
CA ASP A 152 10.90 -30.73 0.46
C ASP A 152 11.23 -30.42 -1.00
N VAL A 153 11.57 -29.15 -1.26
CA VAL A 153 11.93 -28.64 -2.58
C VAL A 153 13.35 -28.09 -2.62
N THR A 154 13.92 -28.02 -3.82
CA THR A 154 15.14 -27.25 -4.04
C THR A 154 14.86 -25.77 -3.81
N LEU A 155 15.59 -25.16 -2.86
CA LEU A 155 15.43 -23.76 -2.48
C LEU A 155 15.66 -22.80 -3.66
N SER A 156 14.81 -21.78 -3.75
CA SER A 156 14.88 -20.70 -4.73
C SER A 156 16.21 -19.94 -4.67
N THR A 157 16.74 -19.58 -5.84
CA THR A 157 17.92 -18.68 -5.98
C THR A 157 17.65 -17.27 -5.47
N SER A 158 16.39 -16.92 -5.23
CA SER A 158 16.04 -15.61 -4.67
C SER A 158 16.47 -15.45 -3.21
N CYS A 159 16.77 -16.56 -2.53
CA CYS A 159 17.23 -16.62 -1.14
C CYS A 159 18.74 -16.46 -0.97
N ASP A 160 19.51 -16.29 -2.05
CA ASP A 160 20.95 -16.05 -1.94
C ASP A 160 21.22 -14.71 -1.21
N PRO A 161 22.17 -14.66 -0.26
CA PRO A 161 23.20 -15.68 0.05
C PRO A 161 22.81 -16.67 1.16
N PHE A 162 21.62 -16.58 1.74
CA PHE A 162 21.22 -17.34 2.94
C PHE A 162 20.58 -18.70 2.65
N ARG A 163 20.67 -19.15 1.40
CA ARG A 163 20.07 -20.40 0.92
C ARG A 163 20.73 -21.65 1.53
N VAL A 164 22.04 -21.62 1.76
CA VAL A 164 22.83 -22.76 2.24
C VAL A 164 23.82 -22.29 3.29
N LEU A 165 24.13 -23.15 4.25
CA LEU A 165 25.24 -22.94 5.18
C LEU A 165 26.53 -23.44 4.54
N ASN A 166 27.59 -22.64 4.65
CA ASN A 166 28.93 -23.09 4.32
C ASN A 166 29.63 -23.52 5.62
N VAL A 167 29.68 -24.82 5.87
CA VAL A 167 30.43 -25.41 6.98
C VAL A 167 31.63 -26.14 6.37
N ASP A 168 32.85 -25.70 6.70
CA ASP A 168 34.10 -26.31 6.22
C ASP A 168 34.20 -26.51 4.69
N GLY A 169 33.63 -25.56 3.92
CA GLY A 169 33.64 -25.61 2.45
C GLY A 169 32.60 -26.55 1.83
N LYS A 170 31.70 -27.13 2.63
CA LYS A 170 30.57 -27.92 2.16
C LYS A 170 29.26 -27.13 2.33
N GLU A 171 28.47 -27.08 1.26
CA GLU A 171 27.11 -26.54 1.31
C GLU A 171 26.19 -27.53 2.03
N VAL A 172 25.65 -27.13 3.18
CA VAL A 172 24.71 -27.93 3.98
C VAL A 172 23.37 -27.20 4.05
N ARG A 173 22.27 -27.94 3.93
CA ARG A 173 20.92 -27.39 4.16
C ARG A 173 20.66 -27.32 5.65
N PHE A 174 19.84 -26.36 6.09
CA PHE A 174 19.42 -26.25 7.49
C PHE A 174 18.57 -27.43 7.99
N SER A 175 18.04 -28.27 7.08
CA SER A 175 17.18 -29.40 7.40
C SER A 175 17.93 -30.74 7.51
N ASP A 176 19.22 -30.78 7.19
CA ASP A 176 20.09 -31.98 7.25
C ASP A 176 21.00 -31.92 8.50
#